data_AF-A0A7X5DWG2-F1
#
_entry.id   AF-A0A7X5DWG2-F1
#
_cell.length_a   1.000
_cell.length_b   1.000
_cell.length_c   1.000
_cell.angle_alpha   90.00
_cell.angle_beta   90.00
_cell.angle_gamma   90.00
#
_symmetry.space_group_name_H-M   'P 1'
#
loop_
_entity.id
_entity.type
_entity.pdbx_description
1 polymer ?
#
loop_
_entity_poly.entity_id
_entity_poly.type
_entity_poly.pdbx_seq_one_letter_code
_entity_poly.pdbx_strand_id
1 'polypeptide(L)'
;MGLTRLTHKRESGMKSGYWSPNRKEELVEKLADYEDLEEQGKLLKPPCAAGDTIYHVCIPKNDEPQIIEMKVGCVEPCGAIRNYKGTCEVWNVYAETDYTKAYFKFFDFGKTVFLTGEEAEAALKEL
;
A
#
# COMPACT_ATOMS: atom_id res chain seq x y z
N MET A 1 30.62 9.37 -51.19
CA MET A 1 30.74 9.74 -49.76
C MET A 1 29.75 8.87 -49.00
N GLY A 2 30.21 7.79 -48.38
CA GLY A 2 29.35 6.76 -47.80
C GLY A 2 28.82 7.13 -46.42
N LEU A 3 27.53 6.92 -46.17
CA LEU A 3 26.88 7.07 -44.86
C LEU A 3 27.42 6.01 -43.89
N THR A 4 28.15 6.43 -42.86
CA THR A 4 28.50 5.58 -41.72
C THR A 4 27.28 5.39 -40.82
N ARG A 5 26.77 4.16 -40.71
CA ARG A 5 25.76 3.79 -39.71
C ARG A 5 26.38 3.95 -38.32
N LEU A 6 25.82 4.85 -37.50
CA LEU A 6 26.08 4.92 -36.06
C LEU A 6 25.52 3.67 -35.38
N THR A 7 26.29 2.59 -35.31
CA THR A 7 25.99 1.48 -34.42
C THR A 7 26.51 1.83 -33.03
N HIS A 8 25.66 2.42 -32.19
CA HIS A 8 25.93 2.50 -30.77
C HIS A 8 26.02 1.07 -30.21
N LYS A 9 27.10 0.74 -29.51
CA LYS A 9 27.25 -0.55 -28.83
C LYS A 9 26.10 -0.68 -27.82
N ARG A 10 25.30 -1.75 -27.91
CA ARG A 10 24.31 -2.06 -26.86
C ARG A 10 25.07 -2.56 -25.65
N GLU A 11 25.20 -1.71 -24.64
CA GLU A 11 25.59 -2.17 -23.31
C GLU A 11 24.36 -2.81 -22.68
N SER A 12 24.37 -4.12 -22.48
CA SER A 12 23.42 -4.79 -21.59
C SER A 12 23.57 -4.14 -20.22
N GLY A 13 22.57 -3.37 -19.77
CA GLY A 13 22.60 -2.60 -18.52
C GLY A 13 22.71 -3.41 -17.22
N MET A 14 23.20 -4.64 -17.27
CA MET A 14 23.62 -5.39 -16.09
C MET A 14 24.94 -4.80 -15.58
N LYS A 15 24.84 -3.96 -14.54
CA LYS A 15 26.00 -3.43 -13.82
C LYS A 15 26.82 -4.60 -13.24
N SER A 16 28.04 -4.80 -13.74
CA SER A 16 28.98 -5.75 -13.16
C SER A 16 29.44 -5.27 -11.78
N GLY A 17 29.31 -6.10 -10.74
CA GLY A 17 29.76 -5.78 -9.38
C GLY A 17 28.67 -5.81 -8.29
N TYR A 18 27.40 -6.05 -8.65
CA TYR A 18 26.30 -6.14 -7.67
C TYR A 18 26.01 -7.57 -7.18
N TRP A 19 26.76 -8.57 -7.67
CA TRP A 19 26.53 -9.99 -7.39
C TRP A 19 27.71 -10.57 -6.60
N SER A 20 27.48 -10.93 -5.34
CA SER A 20 28.40 -11.77 -4.58
C SER A 20 28.39 -13.20 -5.15
N PRO A 21 29.53 -13.92 -5.13
CA PRO A 21 29.58 -15.31 -5.59
C PRO A 21 28.57 -16.23 -4.89
N ASN A 22 28.20 -15.89 -3.64
CA ASN A 22 27.30 -16.65 -2.78
C ASN A 22 25.87 -16.08 -2.73
N ARG A 23 25.49 -15.19 -3.66
CA ARG A 23 24.18 -14.53 -3.63
C ARG A 23 23.00 -15.49 -3.60
N LYS A 24 23.13 -16.68 -4.21
CA LYS A 24 22.09 -17.70 -4.16
C LYS A 24 21.87 -18.19 -2.73
N GLU A 25 22.95 -18.46 -1.99
CA GLU A 25 22.91 -18.93 -0.60
C GLU A 25 22.35 -17.82 0.31
N GLU A 26 22.81 -16.57 0.15
CA GLU A 26 22.29 -15.41 0.89
C GLU A 26 20.79 -15.18 0.68
N LEU A 27 20.28 -15.44 -0.54
CA LEU A 27 18.86 -15.31 -0.85
C LEU A 27 18.04 -16.43 -0.25
N VAL A 28 18.57 -17.66 -0.25
CA VAL A 28 17.90 -18.83 0.36
C VAL A 28 17.82 -18.68 1.88
N GLU A 29 18.90 -18.24 2.52
CA GLU A 29 18.94 -18.00 3.97
C GLU A 29 17.93 -16.93 4.38
N LYS A 30 17.90 -15.79 3.67
CA LYS A 30 16.90 -14.75 3.93
C LYS A 30 15.47 -15.23 3.70
N LEU A 31 15.24 -16.08 2.71
CA LEU A 31 13.91 -16.63 2.46
C LEU A 31 13.46 -17.52 3.61
N ALA A 32 14.35 -18.38 4.11
CA ALA A 32 14.09 -19.22 5.27
C ALA A 32 13.78 -18.35 6.52
N ASP A 33 14.56 -17.28 6.75
CA ASP A 33 14.28 -16.34 7.84
C ASP A 33 12.87 -15.71 7.74
N TYR A 34 12.43 -15.36 6.52
CA TYR A 34 11.09 -14.80 6.30
C TYR A 34 9.99 -15.83 6.52
N GLU A 35 10.18 -17.07 6.09
CA GLU A 35 9.25 -18.19 6.32
C GLU A 35 9.10 -18.45 7.82
N ASP A 36 10.21 -18.52 8.56
CA ASP A 36 10.21 -18.67 10.02
C ASP A 36 9.50 -17.50 10.73
N LEU A 37 9.72 -16.26 10.27
CA LEU A 37 9.03 -15.08 10.81
C LEU A 37 7.53 -15.10 10.53
N GLU A 38 7.11 -15.65 9.38
CA GLU A 38 5.69 -15.84 9.06
C GLU A 38 5.04 -16.88 9.98
N GLU A 39 5.67 -18.04 10.16
CA GLU A 39 5.19 -19.11 11.04
C GLU A 39 5.10 -18.64 12.51
N GLN A 40 6.04 -17.79 12.95
CA GLN A 40 6.02 -17.18 14.28
C GLN A 40 5.02 -16.03 14.42
N GLY A 41 4.32 -15.64 13.34
CA GLY A 41 3.38 -14.52 13.33
C GLY A 41 4.03 -13.14 13.56
N LYS A 42 5.33 -13.01 13.28
CA LYS A 42 6.11 -11.77 13.47
C LYS A 42 6.07 -10.83 12.27
N LEU A 43 5.58 -11.31 11.12
CA LEU A 43 5.41 -10.47 9.93
C LEU A 43 4.16 -9.59 10.05
N LEU A 44 4.38 -8.29 9.84
CA LEU A 44 3.32 -7.29 9.86
C LEU A 44 2.51 -7.40 8.57
N LYS A 45 1.28 -7.92 8.67
CA LYS A 45 0.36 -8.05 7.54
C LYS A 45 -0.53 -6.80 7.49
N PRO A 46 -0.42 -5.95 6.44
CA PRO A 46 -1.33 -4.82 6.30
C PRO A 46 -2.77 -5.34 6.10
N PRO A 47 -3.80 -4.58 6.55
CA PRO A 47 -5.20 -4.97 6.42
C PRO A 47 -5.70 -4.98 4.96
N CYS A 48 -5.01 -4.30 4.05
CA CYS A 48 -5.32 -4.24 2.62
C CYS A 48 -4.04 -4.09 1.79
N ALA A 49 -4.16 -4.32 0.48
CA ALA A 49 -3.14 -4.13 -0.53
C ALA A 49 -3.50 -3.00 -1.52
N ALA A 50 -2.51 -2.52 -2.26
CA ALA A 50 -2.75 -1.58 -3.35
C ALA A 50 -3.62 -2.24 -4.44
N GLY A 51 -4.67 -1.56 -4.86
CA GLY A 51 -5.69 -2.06 -5.78
C GLY A 51 -6.95 -2.59 -5.11
N ASP A 52 -6.94 -2.82 -3.79
CA ASP A 52 -8.13 -3.25 -3.05
C ASP A 52 -9.19 -2.14 -3.03
N THR A 53 -10.44 -2.56 -2.86
CA THR A 53 -11.57 -1.64 -2.69
C THR A 53 -11.95 -1.62 -1.21
N ILE A 54 -11.99 -0.43 -0.63
CA ILE A 54 -12.37 -0.19 0.77
C ILE A 54 -13.63 0.67 0.82
N TYR A 55 -14.39 0.52 1.90
CA TYR A 55 -15.65 1.22 2.13
C TYR A 55 -15.50 2.11 3.35
N HIS A 56 -15.54 3.42 3.13
CA HIS A 56 -15.43 4.41 4.20
C HIS A 56 -16.82 4.87 4.62
N VAL A 57 -17.20 4.53 5.85
CA VAL A 57 -18.42 5.01 6.50
C VAL A 57 -18.13 6.37 7.11
N CYS A 58 -18.79 7.41 6.60
CA CYS A 58 -18.66 8.75 7.15
C CYS A 58 -20.00 9.50 7.16
N ILE A 59 -20.12 10.43 8.11
CA ILE A 59 -21.25 11.36 8.18
C ILE A 59 -20.75 12.70 7.61
N PRO A 60 -20.99 13.00 6.32
CA PRO A 60 -20.71 14.32 5.79
C PRO A 60 -21.59 15.38 6.46
N LYS A 61 -21.28 16.65 6.24
CA LYS A 61 -21.96 17.82 6.82
C LYS A 61 -23.48 17.91 6.56
N ASN A 62 -24.05 17.01 5.76
CA ASN A 62 -25.48 16.91 5.51
C ASN A 62 -26.22 15.97 6.50
N ASP A 63 -25.55 15.49 7.56
CA ASP A 63 -26.10 14.65 8.65
C ASP A 63 -26.63 13.26 8.23
N GLU A 64 -26.55 12.88 6.95
CA GLU A 64 -26.88 11.53 6.49
C GLU A 64 -25.63 10.65 6.44
N PRO A 65 -25.59 9.50 7.14
CA PRO A 65 -24.49 8.54 7.05
C PRO A 65 -24.35 8.00 5.62
N GLN A 66 -23.13 7.99 5.08
CA GLN A 66 -22.85 7.53 3.72
C GLN A 66 -21.69 6.54 3.70
N ILE A 67 -21.78 5.59 2.77
CA ILE A 67 -20.69 4.66 2.47
C ILE A 67 -20.02 5.13 1.18
N ILE A 68 -18.74 5.44 1.27
CA ILE A 68 -17.92 5.85 0.13
C ILE A 68 -17.03 4.68 -0.25
N GLU A 69 -17.27 4.10 -1.42
CA GLU A 69 -16.38 3.12 -2.03
C GLU A 69 -15.11 3.82 -2.55
N MET A 70 -13.93 3.36 -2.14
CA MET A 70 -12.65 3.94 -2.53
C MET A 70 -11.67 2.86 -2.96
N LYS A 71 -10.81 3.16 -3.96
CA LYS A 71 -9.72 2.27 -4.35
C LYS A 71 -8.43 2.64 -3.66
N VAL A 72 -7.76 1.64 -3.08
CA VAL A 72 -6.46 1.80 -2.43
C VAL A 72 -5.39 2.03 -3.49
N GLY A 73 -4.79 3.22 -3.47
CA GLY A 73 -3.70 3.57 -4.38
C GLY A 73 -2.33 3.17 -3.83
N CYS A 74 -2.11 3.34 -2.52
CA CYS A 74 -0.89 2.87 -1.87
C CYS A 74 -1.09 2.49 -0.40
N VAL A 75 -0.22 1.60 0.08
CA VAL A 75 -0.15 1.15 1.47
C VAL A 75 1.28 1.34 1.96
N GLU A 76 1.41 2.02 3.08
CA GLU A 76 2.64 2.33 3.82
C GLU A 76 2.60 1.57 5.16
N PRO A 77 3.12 0.33 5.23
CA PRO A 77 2.98 -0.53 6.41
C PRO A 77 3.56 0.09 7.69
N CYS A 78 4.65 0.84 7.56
CA CYS A 78 5.31 1.53 8.67
C CYS A 78 4.74 2.94 8.94
N GLY A 79 3.78 3.38 8.13
CA GLY A 79 3.20 4.71 8.19
C GLY A 79 4.07 5.79 7.51
N ALA A 80 3.43 6.69 6.79
CA ALA A 80 4.03 7.88 6.21
C ALA A 80 3.67 9.11 7.05
N ILE A 81 4.68 9.87 7.47
CA ILE A 81 4.49 11.12 8.19
C ILE A 81 4.09 12.21 7.20
N ARG A 82 2.93 12.84 7.43
CA ARG A 82 2.43 13.97 6.64
C ARG A 82 2.08 15.13 7.57
N ASN A 83 2.40 16.35 7.14
CA ASN A 83 1.88 17.54 7.79
C ASN A 83 0.51 17.87 7.21
N TYR A 84 -0.53 17.80 8.03
CA TYR A 84 -1.89 18.17 7.66
C TYR A 84 -2.39 19.24 8.63
N LYS A 85 -2.70 20.43 8.08
CA LYS A 85 -3.22 21.59 8.85
C LYS A 85 -2.38 21.95 10.09
N GLY A 86 -1.05 21.81 10.01
CA GLY A 86 -0.13 22.11 11.10
C GLY A 86 0.09 20.96 12.10
N THR A 87 -0.64 19.86 11.97
CA THR A 87 -0.46 18.65 12.78
C THR A 87 0.33 17.62 11.99
N CYS A 88 1.28 16.96 12.65
CA CYS A 88 2.00 15.83 12.07
C CYS A 88 1.20 14.55 12.30
N GLU A 89 0.68 13.95 11.23
CA GLU A 89 -0.10 12.72 11.32
C GLU A 89 0.60 11.60 10.56
N VAL A 90 0.49 10.38 11.13
CA VAL A 90 0.96 9.16 10.49
C VAL A 90 -0.22 8.54 9.75
N TRP A 91 -0.03 8.21 8.48
CA TRP A 91 -1.03 7.57 7.62
C TRP A 91 -0.48 6.27 7.06
N ASN A 92 -1.32 5.25 6.96
CA ASN A 92 -0.92 3.94 6.45
C ASN A 92 -1.48 3.64 5.07
N VAL A 93 -2.65 4.18 4.73
CA VAL A 93 -3.34 3.84 3.48
C VAL A 93 -3.75 5.13 2.80
N TYR A 94 -3.48 5.19 1.50
CA TYR A 94 -4.04 6.20 0.60
C TYR A 94 -5.07 5.52 -0.28
N ALA A 95 -6.28 6.09 -0.32
CA ALA A 95 -7.30 5.66 -1.25
C ALA A 95 -7.95 6.85 -1.94
N GLU A 96 -8.45 6.61 -3.14
CA GLU A 96 -9.07 7.64 -3.97
C GLU A 96 -10.31 7.12 -4.68
N THR A 97 -11.18 8.07 -5.00
CA THR A 97 -12.25 7.93 -5.97
C THR A 97 -12.00 8.93 -7.10
N ASP A 98 -12.87 8.92 -8.11
CA ASP A 98 -12.81 9.90 -9.20
C ASP A 98 -12.94 11.35 -8.70
N TYR A 99 -13.50 11.57 -7.50
CA TYR A 99 -13.83 12.90 -6.99
C TYR A 99 -13.12 13.27 -5.68
N THR A 100 -12.65 12.29 -4.90
CA THR A 100 -12.06 12.54 -3.58
C THR A 100 -10.84 11.68 -3.29
N LYS A 101 -10.03 12.14 -2.35
CA LYS A 101 -8.82 11.48 -1.88
C LYS A 101 -8.85 11.43 -0.37
N ALA A 102 -8.54 10.28 0.20
CA ALA A 102 -8.51 10.09 1.64
C ALA A 102 -7.26 9.34 2.07
N TYR A 103 -6.86 9.61 3.30
CA TYR A 103 -5.79 8.93 3.99
C TYR A 103 -6.39 8.24 5.21
N PHE A 104 -5.96 7.03 5.49
CA PHE A 104 -6.47 6.22 6.59
C PHE A 104 -5.33 5.62 7.41
N LYS A 105 -5.59 5.45 8.71
CA LYS A 105 -4.70 4.76 9.65
C LYS A 105 -5.13 3.30 9.72
N PHE A 106 -4.22 2.38 10.00
CA PHE A 106 -4.62 0.98 10.20
C PHE A 106 -5.61 0.80 11.36
N PHE A 107 -5.62 1.72 12.33
CA PHE A 107 -6.57 1.71 13.45
C PHE A 107 -8.00 2.12 13.06
N ASP A 108 -8.20 2.71 11.89
CA ASP A 108 -9.52 3.11 11.38
C ASP A 108 -10.26 1.92 10.74
N PHE A 109 -9.52 0.86 10.37
CA PHE A 109 -10.08 -0.37 9.81
C PHE A 109 -10.91 -1.11 10.87
N GLY A 110 -12.11 -1.54 10.48
CA GLY A 110 -13.11 -2.15 11.36
C GLY A 110 -13.90 -1.15 12.22
N LYS A 111 -13.67 0.16 12.06
CA LYS A 111 -14.42 1.22 12.78
C LYS A 111 -15.14 2.14 11.82
N THR A 112 -14.39 2.79 10.95
CA THR A 112 -14.90 3.71 9.93
C THR A 112 -14.54 3.26 8.53
N VAL A 113 -13.54 2.38 8.39
CA VAL A 113 -13.11 1.81 7.11
C VAL A 113 -13.31 0.30 7.13
N PHE A 114 -13.91 -0.24 6.10
CA PHE A 114 -14.22 -1.67 5.98
C PHE A 114 -13.72 -2.24 4.65
N LEU A 115 -13.44 -3.54 4.61
CA LEU A 115 -12.97 -4.23 3.40
C LEU A 115 -14.15 -4.68 2.52
N THR A 116 -15.34 -4.84 3.11
CA THR A 116 -16.54 -5.26 2.41
C THR A 116 -17.68 -4.26 2.58
N GLY A 117 -18.55 -4.18 1.56
CA GLY A 117 -19.74 -3.35 1.61
C GLY A 117 -20.73 -3.80 2.68
N GLU A 118 -20.86 -5.11 2.90
CA GLU A 118 -21.74 -5.69 3.93
C GLU A 118 -21.34 -5.26 5.35
N GLU A 119 -20.03 -5.28 5.67
CA GLU A 119 -19.51 -4.78 6.95
C GLU A 119 -19.76 -3.29 7.12
N ALA A 120 -19.59 -2.50 6.04
CA ALA A 120 -19.86 -1.07 6.07
C ALA A 120 -21.35 -0.76 6.29
N GLU A 121 -22.25 -1.50 5.64
CA GLU A 121 -23.70 -1.38 5.84
C GLU A 121 -24.14 -1.80 7.24
N ALA A 122 -23.54 -2.85 7.79
CA ALA A 122 -23.80 -3.26 9.17
C ALA A 122 -23.37 -2.16 10.15
N ALA A 123 -22.17 -1.59 9.97
CA ALA A 123 -21.69 -0.48 10.79
C ALA A 123 -22.56 0.78 10.64
N LEU A 124 -23.12 1.03 9.45
CA LEU A 124 -24.02 2.15 9.20
C LEU A 124 -25.35 2.01 9.96
N LYS A 125 -25.87 0.78 10.11
CA LYS A 125 -27.13 0.50 10.82
C LYS A 125 -27.01 0.60 12.33
N GLU A 126 -25.80 0.39 12.86
CA GLU A 126 -25.49 0.50 14.29
C GLU A 126 -25.18 1.94 14.75
N LEU A 127 -25.13 2.90 13.80
CA LEU A 127 -24.83 4.32 14.02
C LEU A 127 -26.08 5.12 14.42
#